data_AF-A8DWV6-F1
#
_entry.id   AF-A8DWV6-F1
#
_cell.length_a   1.000
_cell.length_b   1.000
_cell.length_c   1.000
_cell.angle_alpha   90.00
_cell.angle_beta   90.00
_cell.angle_gamma   90.00
#
_symmetry.space_group_name_H-M   'P 1'
#
loop_
_entity.id
_entity.type
_entity.pdbx_description
1 polymer ?
#
loop_
_entity_poly.entity_id
_entity_poly.type
_entity_poly.pdbx_seq_one_letter_code
_entity_poly.pdbx_strand_id
1 'polypeptide(L)'
;QTWTIEIVKQVLNGGEFDQQSPMLCRAVYLDAFSLEKRAGIPPMRNYETVTDFAKSLPSPRILKTHLQYHLVPRSDGCTAKYIYNIRNPKDVAVSFYYHHRTLKPYCFQEKWNDFFEMMMSDQ
;
A
#
# COMPACT_ATOMS: atom_id res chain seq x y z
N GLN A 1 3.55 -5.81 3.41
CA GLN A 1 3.80 -5.32 2.04
C GLN A 1 5.18 -4.69 1.88
N THR A 2 5.61 -3.83 2.80
CA THR A 2 6.87 -3.07 2.75
C THR A 2 8.12 -3.91 2.41
N TRP A 3 8.41 -4.95 3.17
CA TRP A 3 9.55 -5.85 2.93
C TRP A 3 9.57 -6.50 1.53
N THR A 4 8.43 -6.95 1.03
CA THR A 4 8.30 -7.53 -0.32
C THR A 4 8.65 -6.52 -1.40
N ILE A 5 8.23 -5.27 -1.24
CA ILE A 5 8.56 -4.19 -2.19
C ILE A 5 10.07 -4.01 -2.26
N GLU A 6 10.77 -4.03 -1.11
CA GLU A 6 12.23 -3.92 -1.08
C GLU A 6 12.95 -5.08 -1.74
N ILE A 7 12.51 -6.31 -1.46
CA ILE A 7 13.08 -7.50 -2.10
C ILE A 7 12.91 -7.41 -3.63
N VAL A 8 11.71 -7.08 -4.10
CA VAL A 8 11.44 -6.94 -5.55
C VAL A 8 12.27 -5.81 -6.15
N LYS A 9 12.40 -4.67 -5.45
CA LYS A 9 13.20 -3.53 -5.92
C LYS A 9 14.67 -3.92 -6.08
N GLN A 10 15.24 -4.62 -5.10
CA GLN A 10 16.62 -5.11 -5.18
C GLN A 10 16.79 -6.11 -6.33
N VAL A 11 15.87 -7.06 -6.51
CA VAL A 11 15.92 -8.01 -7.63
C VAL A 11 15.90 -7.30 -8.98
N LEU A 12 15.05 -6.29 -9.15
CA LEU A 12 14.96 -5.51 -10.40
C LEU A 12 16.18 -4.61 -10.64
N ASN A 13 16.86 -4.19 -9.58
CA ASN A 13 18.07 -3.37 -9.62
C ASN A 13 19.37 -4.21 -9.60
N GLY A 14 19.33 -5.51 -9.89
CA GLY A 14 20.55 -6.35 -9.93
C GLY A 14 21.20 -6.58 -8.55
N GLY A 15 20.43 -6.47 -7.47
CA GLY A 15 20.90 -6.63 -6.09
C GLY A 15 21.38 -5.33 -5.44
N GLU A 16 21.35 -4.20 -6.14
CA GLU A 16 21.76 -2.91 -5.57
C GLU A 16 20.71 -2.33 -4.62
N PHE A 17 21.19 -1.80 -3.49
CA PHE A 17 20.35 -1.21 -2.45
C PHE A 17 20.21 0.30 -2.65
N ASP A 18 19.00 0.77 -2.89
CA ASP A 18 18.67 2.20 -2.94
C ASP A 18 18.54 2.74 -1.51
N GLN A 19 19.46 3.62 -1.08
CA GLN A 19 19.42 4.29 0.22
C GLN A 19 18.78 5.68 0.16
N GLN A 20 18.67 6.27 -1.02
CA GLN A 20 18.29 7.67 -1.17
C GLN A 20 16.78 7.85 -1.29
N SER A 21 16.10 6.93 -1.98
CA SER A 21 14.66 7.03 -2.18
C SER A 21 13.89 6.76 -0.90
N PRO A 22 12.96 7.64 -0.47
CA PRO A 22 12.05 7.33 0.62
C PRO A 22 11.21 6.09 0.31
N MET A 23 10.91 5.28 1.33
CA MET A 23 10.14 4.04 1.20
C MET A 23 8.80 4.20 0.47
N LEU A 24 8.11 5.32 0.67
CA LEU A 24 6.83 5.62 0.03
C LEU A 24 6.93 5.93 -1.47
N CYS A 25 8.13 6.22 -1.96
CA CYS A 25 8.38 6.50 -3.37
C CYS A 25 8.85 5.26 -4.17
N ARG A 26 9.19 4.16 -3.48
CA ARG A 26 9.74 2.94 -4.11
C ARG A 26 8.68 2.07 -4.82
N ALA A 27 7.40 2.28 -4.49
CA ALA A 27 6.27 1.67 -5.19
C ALA A 27 5.08 2.63 -5.24
N VAL A 28 4.35 2.61 -6.35
CA VAL A 28 3.12 3.41 -6.49
C VAL A 28 2.02 2.76 -5.65
N TYR A 29 1.47 3.50 -4.69
CA TYR A 29 0.34 3.03 -3.89
C TYR A 29 -0.97 3.34 -4.59
N LEU A 30 -1.62 2.31 -5.15
CA LEU A 30 -2.85 2.48 -5.94
C LEU A 30 -4.01 3.02 -5.11
N ASP A 31 -4.05 2.72 -3.81
CA ASP A 31 -5.19 3.06 -2.95
C ASP A 31 -5.07 4.45 -2.30
N ALA A 32 -3.92 5.11 -2.47
CA ALA A 32 -3.63 6.40 -1.84
C ALA A 32 -4.64 7.48 -2.22
N PHE A 33 -5.07 7.54 -3.47
CA PHE A 33 -6.01 8.56 -3.95
C PHE A 33 -7.40 8.44 -3.30
N SER A 34 -7.88 7.21 -3.05
CA SER A 34 -9.14 6.99 -2.34
C SER A 34 -9.08 7.53 -0.91
N LEU A 35 -7.92 7.45 -0.26
CA LEU A 35 -7.68 8.00 1.07
C LEU A 35 -7.50 9.52 1.03
N GLU A 36 -6.74 10.06 0.09
CA GLU A 36 -6.52 11.50 -0.09
C GLU A 36 -7.84 12.25 -0.34
N LYS A 37 -8.67 11.74 -1.26
CA LYS A 37 -9.98 12.32 -1.56
C LYS A 37 -10.94 12.27 -0.36
N ARG A 38 -10.94 11.16 0.39
CA ARG A 38 -11.76 11.03 1.61
C ARG A 38 -11.29 11.93 2.75
N ALA A 39 -9.99 12.15 2.85
CA ALA A 39 -9.38 12.96 3.90
C ALA A 39 -9.29 14.47 3.56
N GLY A 40 -9.75 14.88 2.37
CA GLY A 40 -9.63 16.28 1.90
C GLY A 40 -8.17 16.73 1.75
N ILE A 41 -7.23 15.79 1.59
CA ILE A 41 -5.80 16.08 1.46
C ILE A 41 -5.55 16.46 0.00
N PRO A 42 -4.91 17.61 -0.29
CA PRO A 42 -4.54 17.96 -1.65
C PRO A 42 -3.60 16.89 -2.22
N PRO A 43 -3.72 16.57 -3.53
CA PRO A 43 -2.96 15.48 -4.13
C PRO A 43 -1.47 15.69 -3.86
N MET A 44 -0.80 14.66 -3.34
CA MET A 44 0.61 14.74 -2.95
C MET A 44 1.57 14.98 -4.13
N ARG A 45 1.06 14.94 -5.36
CA ARG A 45 1.83 15.02 -6.61
C ARG A 45 1.01 15.72 -7.71
N ASN A 46 1.69 16.31 -8.70
CA ASN A 46 1.10 17.05 -9.83
C ASN A 46 0.38 16.15 -10.88
N TYR A 47 -0.32 15.11 -10.45
CA TYR A 47 -1.05 14.20 -11.33
C TYR A 47 -2.51 14.15 -10.87
N GLU A 48 -3.45 14.23 -11.81
CA GLU A 48 -4.88 14.19 -11.49
C GLU A 48 -5.33 12.82 -10.95
N THR A 49 -4.66 11.74 -11.39
CA THR A 49 -4.95 10.37 -10.95
C THR A 49 -3.68 9.56 -10.65
N VAL A 50 -3.82 8.53 -9.80
CA VAL A 50 -2.74 7.55 -9.55
C VAL A 50 -2.36 6.79 -10.83
N THR A 51 -3.30 6.61 -11.75
CA THR A 51 -3.09 5.93 -13.02
C THR A 51 -2.18 6.75 -13.93
N ASP A 52 -2.38 8.06 -14.01
CA ASP A 52 -1.54 8.93 -14.83
C ASP A 52 -0.12 9.02 -14.27
N PHE A 53 0.01 9.09 -12.95
CA PHE A 53 1.31 8.98 -12.30
C PHE A 53 1.99 7.64 -12.60
N ALA A 54 1.27 6.52 -12.48
CA ALA A 54 1.84 5.21 -12.79
C ALA A 54 2.28 5.10 -14.26
N LYS A 55 1.54 5.71 -15.20
CA LYS A 55 1.88 5.76 -16.63
C LYS A 55 3.10 6.63 -16.92
N SER A 56 3.36 7.68 -16.14
CA SER A 56 4.53 8.55 -16.35
C SER A 56 5.85 7.91 -15.91
N LEU A 57 5.82 6.80 -15.16
CA LEU A 57 7.03 6.11 -14.69
C LEU A 57 7.58 5.11 -15.73
N PRO A 58 8.93 5.01 -15.85
CA PRO A 58 9.57 4.03 -16.73
C PRO A 58 9.34 2.59 -16.24
N SER A 59 9.45 1.63 -17.16
CA SER A 59 9.42 0.19 -16.85
C SER A 59 10.79 -0.29 -16.36
N PRO A 60 10.88 -1.26 -15.42
CA PRO A 60 9.79 -1.95 -14.72
C PRO A 60 9.20 -1.13 -13.57
N ARG A 61 7.86 -1.15 -13.43
CA ARG A 61 7.11 -0.44 -12.39
C ARG A 61 6.73 -1.37 -11.25
N ILE A 62 6.86 -0.88 -10.02
CA ILE A 62 6.36 -1.56 -8.82
C ILE A 62 5.10 -0.83 -8.35
N LEU A 63 3.98 -1.56 -8.33
CA LEU A 63 2.70 -1.08 -7.83
C LEU A 63 2.34 -1.87 -6.58
N LYS A 64 1.72 -1.22 -5.59
CA LYS A 64 1.20 -1.87 -4.38
C LYS A 64 -0.26 -1.50 -4.14
N THR A 65 -1.01 -2.41 -3.53
CA THR A 65 -2.42 -2.24 -3.18
C THR A 65 -2.80 -3.19 -2.04
N HIS A 66 -3.80 -2.79 -1.25
CA HIS A 66 -4.52 -3.57 -0.25
C HIS A 66 -5.89 -4.04 -0.75
N LEU A 67 -6.25 -3.76 -2.01
CA LEU A 67 -7.50 -4.22 -2.62
C LEU A 67 -7.62 -5.75 -2.55
N GLN A 68 -8.86 -6.20 -2.36
CA GLN A 68 -9.20 -7.61 -2.47
C GLN A 68 -8.88 -8.14 -3.86
N TYR A 69 -8.56 -9.43 -3.96
CA TYR A 69 -8.07 -10.06 -5.19
C TYR A 69 -8.92 -9.74 -6.43
N HIS A 70 -10.24 -9.72 -6.31
CA HIS A 70 -11.17 -9.47 -7.43
C HIS A 70 -11.31 -7.99 -7.82
N LEU A 71 -10.90 -7.06 -6.95
CA LEU A 71 -10.92 -5.62 -7.20
C LEU A 71 -9.61 -5.11 -7.81
N VAL A 72 -8.54 -5.91 -7.76
CA VAL A 72 -7.27 -5.56 -8.38
C VAL A 72 -7.46 -5.48 -9.91
N PRO A 73 -7.10 -4.37 -10.57
CA PRO A 73 -7.22 -4.24 -12.01
C PRO A 73 -6.47 -5.35 -12.75
N ARG A 74 -7.20 -6.10 -13.57
CA ARG A 74 -6.68 -7.10 -14.51
C ARG A 74 -7.20 -6.73 -15.89
N SER A 75 -6.30 -6.54 -16.85
CA SER A 75 -6.68 -6.38 -18.26
C SER A 75 -6.38 -7.66 -19.02
N ASP A 76 -7.23 -8.01 -19.98
CA ASP A 76 -6.93 -9.07 -20.92
C ASP A 76 -5.67 -8.68 -21.71
N GLY A 77 -4.65 -9.55 -21.69
CA GLY A 77 -3.33 -9.26 -22.26
C GLY A 77 -2.34 -8.54 -21.34
N CYS A 78 -2.65 -8.35 -20.04
CA CYS A 78 -1.70 -7.78 -19.09
C CYS A 78 -0.54 -8.76 -18.80
N THR A 79 0.71 -8.29 -18.90
CA THR A 79 1.93 -9.02 -18.56
C THR A 79 2.39 -8.80 -17.12
N ALA A 80 1.59 -8.11 -16.30
CA ALA A 80 1.96 -7.79 -14.93
C ALA A 80 2.08 -9.06 -14.07
N LYS A 81 3.11 -9.11 -13.23
CA LYS A 81 3.31 -10.17 -12.23
C LYS A 81 2.73 -9.72 -10.90
N TYR A 82 2.05 -10.63 -10.20
CA TYR A 82 1.41 -10.35 -8.92
C TYR A 82 2.08 -11.14 -7.80
N ILE A 83 2.40 -10.46 -6.69
CA ILE A 83 2.90 -11.10 -5.47
C ILE A 83 1.90 -10.79 -4.36
N TYR A 84 1.25 -11.83 -3.84
CA TYR A 84 0.26 -11.71 -2.77
C TYR A 84 0.88 -12.11 -1.43
N ASN A 85 0.74 -11.26 -0.43
CA ASN A 85 1.27 -11.49 0.92
C ASN A 85 0.15 -11.90 1.86
N ILE A 86 0.30 -13.07 2.48
CA ILE A 86 -0.56 -13.53 3.58
C ILE A 86 0.25 -13.66 4.87
N ARG A 87 -0.42 -13.42 6.00
CA ARG A 87 0.15 -13.55 7.35
C ARG A 87 -0.95 -14.09 8.27
N ASN A 88 -0.57 -14.75 9.37
CA ASN A 88 -1.50 -15.17 10.41
C ASN A 88 -2.40 -13.97 10.82
N PRO A 89 -3.73 -14.10 10.75
CA PRO A 89 -4.65 -12.99 10.99
C PRO A 89 -4.54 -12.43 12.42
N LYS A 90 -4.18 -13.25 13.41
CA LYS A 90 -3.97 -12.78 14.79
C LYS A 90 -2.81 -11.77 14.86
N ASP A 91 -1.74 -12.03 14.13
CA ASP A 91 -0.59 -11.12 14.07
C ASP A 91 -0.87 -9.88 13.21
N VAL A 92 -1.67 -10.04 12.15
CA VAL A 92 -2.15 -8.91 11.34
C VAL A 92 -2.94 -7.95 12.21
N ALA A 93 -3.82 -8.48 13.08
CA ALA A 93 -4.62 -7.65 13.97
C ALA A 93 -3.78 -6.79 14.90
N VAL A 94 -2.81 -7.39 15.60
CA VAL A 94 -1.89 -6.67 16.48
C VAL A 94 -1.10 -5.61 15.70
N SER A 95 -0.55 -5.99 14.54
CA SER A 95 0.21 -5.06 13.69
C SER A 95 -0.65 -3.88 13.22
N PHE A 96 -1.91 -4.12 12.88
CA PHE A 96 -2.82 -3.10 12.35
C PHE A 96 -3.30 -2.13 13.44
N TYR A 97 -3.47 -2.61 14.68
CA TYR A 97 -3.74 -1.77 15.85
C TYR A 97 -2.63 -0.74 16.08
N TYR A 98 -1.37 -1.21 16.14
CA TYR A 98 -0.24 -0.30 16.35
C TYR A 98 0.01 0.61 15.15
N HIS A 99 -0.27 0.13 13.93
CA HIS A 99 -0.27 1.00 12.75
C HIS A 99 -1.25 2.16 12.91
N HIS A 100 -2.47 1.89 13.39
CA HIS A 100 -3.49 2.92 13.61
C HIS A 100 -3.09 3.94 14.67
N ARG A 101 -2.51 3.47 15.78
CA ARG A 101 -2.04 4.35 16.86
C ARG A 101 -0.83 5.20 16.49
N THR A 102 0.03 4.70 15.60
CA THR A 102 1.29 5.39 15.22
C THR A 102 1.06 6.43 14.13
N LEU A 103 0.09 6.20 13.24
CA LEU A 103 -0.25 7.14 12.19
C LEU A 103 -1.08 8.29 12.75
N LYS A 104 -0.41 9.41 13.02
CA LYS A 104 -1.01 10.67 13.49
C LYS A 104 -2.31 11.07 12.77
N PRO A 105 -2.46 10.92 11.43
CA PRO A 105 -3.70 11.31 10.75
C PRO A 105 -4.94 10.52 11.17
N TYR A 106 -4.78 9.35 11.79
CA TYR A 106 -5.92 8.54 12.22
C TYR A 106 -6.47 8.93 13.58
N CYS A 107 -5.76 9.79 14.36
CA CYS A 107 -6.17 10.22 15.71
C CYS A 107 -6.68 9.06 16.58
N PHE A 108 -6.14 7.86 16.37
CA PHE A 108 -6.73 6.63 16.90
C PHE A 108 -6.27 6.41 18.34
N GLN A 109 -7.20 6.49 19.29
CA GLN A 109 -6.94 6.35 20.73
C GLN A 109 -7.63 5.16 21.38
N GLU A 110 -8.35 4.34 20.61
CA GLU A 110 -9.10 3.22 21.16
C GLU A 110 -8.20 2.13 21.77
N LYS A 111 -8.76 1.37 22.71
CA LYS A 111 -8.08 0.25 23.34
C LYS A 111 -8.07 -0.95 22.40
N TRP A 112 -7.19 -1.90 22.70
CA TRP A 112 -7.04 -3.13 21.91
C TRP A 112 -8.35 -3.89 21.73
N ASN A 113 -9.13 -4.08 22.80
CA ASN A 113 -10.38 -4.84 22.73
C ASN A 113 -11.38 -4.19 21.78
N ASP A 114 -11.57 -2.86 21.88
CA ASP A 114 -12.51 -2.13 21.01
C ASP A 114 -12.08 -2.20 19.54
N PHE A 115 -10.78 -2.06 19.26
CA PHE A 115 -10.22 -2.24 17.93
C PHE A 115 -10.42 -3.67 17.40
N PHE A 116 -10.19 -4.67 18.24
CA PHE A 116 -10.30 -6.07 17.85
C PHE A 116 -11.76 -6.44 17.54
N GLU A 117 -12.70 -6.02 18.37
CA GLU A 117 -14.14 -6.20 18.10
C GLU A 117 -14.54 -5.49 16.80
N MET A 118 -14.10 -4.25 16.59
CA MET A 118 -14.35 -3.50 15.35
C MET A 118 -13.82 -4.22 14.12
N MET A 119 -12.64 -4.84 14.18
CA MET A 119 -12.08 -5.61 13.07
C MET A 119 -12.90 -6.89 12.78
N MET A 120 -13.41 -7.54 13.83
CA MET A 120 -14.13 -8.80 13.72
C MET A 120 -15.58 -8.60 13.29
N SER A 121 -16.16 -7.43 13.59
CA SER A 121 -17.42 -6.98 12.99
C SER A 121 -17.14 -6.54 11.55
N ASP A 122 -17.82 -7.11 10.56
CA ASP A 122 -17.66 -6.88 9.10
C ASP A 122 -17.91 -5.41 8.62
N GLN A 123 -17.34 -4.38 9.27
CA GLN A 123 -17.44 -2.96 8.89
C GLN A 123 -16.13 -2.36 8.36
#